data_AF-A0A0R1L301-F1
#
_entry.id   AF-A0A0R1L301-F1
#
_cell.length_a   1.000
_cell.length_b   1.000
_cell.length_c   1.000
_cell.angle_alpha   90.00
_cell.angle_beta   90.00
_cell.angle_gamma   90.00
#
_symmetry.space_group_name_H-M   'P 1'
#
loop_
_entity.id
_entity.type
_entity.pdbx_description
1 polymer ?
#
loop_
_entity_poly.entity_id
_entity_poly.type
_entity_poly.pdbx_seq_one_letter_code
_entity_poly.pdbx_strand_id
1 'polypeptide(L)'
;MNEKMTATVNQLQSELIASDEFTEIQAAYDALKKSLDDYKLFNDFQDAQQNLQQKQMQGAQPTQDEIQNIQAIAGKMRESKLISELMTKEKALSQLLSDINNTVTKPISELYRS
;
A
#
# COMPACT_ATOMS: atom_id res chain seq x y z
N MET A 1 -2.62 13.49 -22.16
CA MET A 1 -2.89 12.08 -22.54
C MET A 1 -3.71 12.12 -23.82
N ASN A 2 -3.43 11.29 -24.84
CA ASN A 2 -4.30 11.28 -26.03
C ASN A 2 -5.63 10.57 -25.71
N GLU A 3 -6.68 10.85 -26.49
CA GLU A 3 -8.04 10.36 -26.19
C GLU A 3 -8.12 8.83 -26.05
N LYS A 4 -7.41 8.09 -26.91
CA LYS A 4 -7.34 6.63 -26.84
C LYS A 4 -6.74 6.15 -25.52
N MET A 5 -5.62 6.75 -25.12
CA MET A 5 -4.91 6.38 -23.89
C MET A 5 -5.73 6.75 -22.65
N THR A 6 -6.47 7.86 -22.68
CA THR A 6 -7.43 8.21 -21.62
C THR A 6 -8.54 7.17 -21.52
N ALA A 7 -9.13 6.74 -22.64
CA ALA A 7 -10.16 5.72 -22.64
C ALA A 7 -9.64 4.39 -22.07
N THR A 8 -8.44 3.96 -22.49
CA THR A 8 -7.81 2.74 -22.00
C THR A 8 -7.53 2.79 -20.49
N VAL A 9 -7.04 3.93 -19.97
CA VAL A 9 -6.79 4.05 -18.53
C VAL A 9 -8.07 4.08 -17.70
N ASN A 10 -9.13 4.70 -18.20
CA ASN A 10 -10.44 4.65 -17.52
C ASN A 10 -11.01 3.22 -17.49
N GLN A 11 -10.82 2.46 -18.57
CA GLN A 11 -11.18 1.05 -18.61
C GLN A 11 -10.34 0.24 -17.60
N LEU A 12 -9.01 0.41 -17.59
CA LEU A 12 -8.11 -0.24 -16.63
C LEU A 12 -8.50 0.06 -15.19
N GLN A 13 -8.85 1.31 -14.88
CA GLN A 13 -9.34 1.70 -13.54
C GLN A 13 -10.61 0.92 -13.17
N SER A 14 -11.56 0.82 -14.10
CA SER A 14 -12.83 0.12 -13.86
C SER A 14 -12.61 -1.37 -13.63
N GLU A 15 -11.71 -1.99 -14.41
CA GLU A 15 -11.33 -3.40 -14.26
C GLU A 15 -10.56 -3.65 -12.96
N LEU A 16 -9.66 -2.74 -12.57
CA LEU A 16 -8.94 -2.82 -11.30
C LEU A 16 -9.89 -2.76 -10.10
N ILE A 17 -10.87 -1.84 -10.11
CA ILE A 17 -11.87 -1.74 -9.04
C ILE A 17 -12.72 -3.02 -8.95
N ALA A 18 -12.98 -3.66 -10.08
CA ALA A 18 -13.75 -4.90 -10.15
C ALA A 18 -12.90 -6.15 -9.87
N SER A 19 -11.58 -6.03 -9.70
CA SER A 19 -10.69 -7.18 -9.52
C SER A 19 -10.82 -7.80 -8.12
N ASP A 20 -10.47 -9.08 -8.02
CA ASP A 20 -10.46 -9.78 -6.75
C ASP A 20 -9.48 -9.10 -5.77
N GLU A 21 -8.30 -8.69 -6.23
CA GLU A 21 -7.29 -8.02 -5.39
C GLU A 21 -7.81 -6.73 -4.76
N PHE A 22 -8.58 -5.92 -5.50
CA PHE A 22 -9.15 -4.68 -4.96
C PHE A 22 -10.35 -4.94 -4.04
N THR A 23 -11.23 -5.86 -4.42
CA THR A 23 -12.41 -6.17 -3.60
C THR A 23 -12.02 -6.88 -2.29
N GLU A 24 -10.99 -7.73 -2.31
CA GLU A 24 -10.46 -8.40 -1.12
C GLU A 24 -9.76 -7.44 -0.16
N ILE A 25 -8.94 -6.50 -0.65
CA ILE A 25 -8.33 -5.50 0.25
C ILE A 25 -9.40 -4.58 0.86
N GLN A 26 -10.43 -4.22 0.09
CA GLN A 26 -11.56 -3.43 0.60
C GLN A 26 -12.27 -4.18 1.73
N ALA A 27 -12.59 -5.47 1.53
CA ALA A 27 -13.23 -6.29 2.55
C ALA A 27 -12.36 -6.47 3.81
N ALA A 28 -11.05 -6.68 3.64
CA ALA A 28 -10.11 -6.79 4.76
C ALA A 28 -10.03 -5.48 5.56
N TYR A 29 -10.02 -4.34 4.88
CA TYR A 29 -10.00 -3.02 5.52
C TYR A 29 -11.31 -2.71 6.26
N ASP A 30 -12.44 -3.07 5.69
CA ASP A 30 -13.75 -2.93 6.35
C ASP A 30 -13.88 -3.87 7.56
N ALA A 31 -13.28 -5.07 7.51
CA ALA A 31 -13.19 -5.95 8.66
C ALA A 31 -12.32 -5.36 9.77
N LEU A 32 -11.16 -4.78 9.41
CA LEU A 32 -10.26 -4.11 10.35
C LEU A 32 -10.97 -2.96 11.07
N LYS A 33 -11.70 -2.11 10.34
CA LYS A 33 -12.46 -0.97 10.90
C LYS A 33 -13.50 -1.34 11.95
N LYS A 34 -14.02 -2.58 11.90
CA LYS A 34 -15.01 -3.06 12.87
C LYS A 34 -14.36 -3.40 14.22
N SER A 35 -13.05 -3.58 14.27
CA SER A 35 -12.28 -3.77 15.51
C SER A 35 -11.71 -2.43 15.96
N LEU A 36 -12.19 -1.91 17.08
CA LEU A 36 -11.68 -0.64 17.64
C LEU A 36 -10.18 -0.72 17.95
N ASP A 37 -9.73 -1.83 18.54
CA ASP A 37 -8.34 -2.00 18.96
C ASP A 37 -7.39 -2.17 17.77
N ASP A 38 -7.74 -3.04 16.82
CA ASP A 38 -6.89 -3.27 15.64
C ASP A 38 -6.88 -2.06 14.70
N TYR A 39 -8.02 -1.39 14.53
CA TYR A 39 -8.08 -0.18 13.71
C TYR A 39 -7.28 0.96 14.34
N LYS A 40 -7.35 1.13 15.66
CA LYS A 40 -6.50 2.10 16.37
C LYS A 40 -5.03 1.76 16.18
N LEU A 41 -4.64 0.50 16.37
CA LEU A 41 -3.26 0.05 16.21
C LEU A 41 -2.72 0.30 14.80
N PHE A 42 -3.56 0.06 13.78
CA PHE A 42 -3.23 0.35 12.39
C PHE A 42 -3.02 1.86 12.14
N ASN A 43 -3.92 2.72 12.64
CA ASN A 43 -3.78 4.16 12.50
C ASN A 43 -2.54 4.69 13.23
N ASP A 44 -2.29 4.24 14.46
CA ASP A 44 -1.11 4.60 15.25
C ASP A 44 0.19 4.26 14.47
N PHE A 45 0.20 3.14 13.73
CA PHE A 45 1.32 2.76 12.87
C PHE A 45 1.47 3.69 11.66
N GLN A 46 0.37 3.99 10.95
CA GLN A 46 0.39 4.89 9.80
C GLN A 46 0.91 6.28 10.18
N ASP A 47 0.46 6.82 11.30
CA ASP A 47 0.89 8.12 11.82
C ASP A 47 2.38 8.09 12.18
N ALA A 48 2.84 7.05 12.88
CA ALA A 48 4.25 6.89 13.21
C ALA A 48 5.13 6.77 11.94
N GLN A 49 4.70 5.98 10.96
CA GLN A 49 5.42 5.82 9.70
C GLN A 49 5.48 7.13 8.92
N GLN A 50 4.38 7.87 8.82
CA GLN A 50 4.31 9.15 8.11
C GLN A 50 5.24 10.18 8.76
N ASN A 51 5.23 10.28 10.09
CA ASN A 51 6.14 11.17 10.83
C ASN A 51 7.61 10.84 10.54
N LEU A 52 7.98 9.56 10.52
CA LEU A 52 9.34 9.14 10.17
C LEU A 52 9.72 9.49 8.72
N GLN A 53 8.83 9.26 7.76
CA GLN A 53 9.06 9.63 6.36
C GLN A 53 9.24 11.15 6.21
N GLN A 54 8.41 11.95 6.87
CA GLN A 54 8.54 13.41 6.86
C GLN A 54 9.88 13.88 7.40
N LYS A 55 10.36 13.29 8.50
CA LYS A 55 11.69 13.62 9.05
C LYS A 55 12.81 13.27 8.08
N GLN A 56 12.76 12.08 7.48
CA GLN A 56 13.74 11.68 6.48
C GLN A 56 13.78 12.63 5.28
N MET A 57 12.60 13.06 4.78
CA MET A 57 12.53 14.07 3.71
C MET A 57 13.13 15.41 4.12
N GLN A 58 13.00 15.80 5.38
CA GLN A 58 13.58 17.02 5.94
C GLN A 58 15.08 16.88 6.30
N GLY A 59 15.67 15.70 6.10
CA GLY A 59 17.06 15.41 6.51
C GLY A 59 17.25 15.28 8.02
N ALA A 60 16.16 15.18 8.79
CA ALA A 60 16.19 14.99 10.24
C ALA A 60 16.28 13.49 10.57
N GLN A 61 17.15 13.14 11.51
CA GLN A 61 17.21 11.78 12.03
C GLN A 61 16.04 11.52 13.00
N PRO A 62 15.38 10.35 12.92
CA PRO A 62 14.44 9.90 13.94
C PRO A 62 15.11 9.83 15.32
N THR A 63 14.34 10.12 16.37
CA THR A 63 14.83 9.90 17.74
C THR A 63 14.77 8.41 18.09
N GLN A 64 15.53 8.01 19.11
CA GLN A 64 15.51 6.63 19.59
C GLN A 64 14.11 6.23 20.10
N ASP A 65 13.39 7.15 20.75
CA ASP A 65 12.03 6.92 21.24
C ASP A 65 11.05 6.67 20.09
N GLU A 66 11.19 7.39 18.97
CA GLU A 66 10.35 7.19 17.79
C GLU A 66 10.62 5.84 17.13
N ILE A 67 11.89 5.43 17.06
CA ILE A 67 12.28 4.11 16.55
C ILE A 67 11.72 3.01 17.47
N GLN A 68 11.80 3.16 18.79
CA GLN A 68 11.26 2.19 19.74
C GLN A 68 9.73 2.13 19.64
N ASN A 69 9.06 3.28 19.53
CA ASN A 69 7.61 3.34 19.40
C ASN A 69 7.13 2.59 18.15
N ILE A 70 7.72 2.84 16.98
CA ILE A 70 7.28 2.15 15.76
C ILE A 70 7.60 0.65 15.81
N GLN A 71 8.70 0.24 16.43
CA GLN A 71 9.02 -1.17 16.63
C GLN A 71 8.01 -1.87 17.55
N ALA A 72 7.58 -1.20 18.63
CA ALA A 72 6.57 -1.72 19.55
C ALA A 72 5.20 -1.86 18.87
N ILE A 73 4.78 -0.85 18.11
CA ILE A 73 3.54 -0.90 17.32
C ILE A 73 3.61 -2.04 16.29
N ALA A 74 4.71 -2.15 15.54
CA ALA A 74 4.93 -3.23 14.58
C ALA A 74 4.90 -4.61 15.25
N GLY A 75 5.40 -4.74 16.47
CA GLY A 75 5.29 -5.96 17.28
C GLY A 75 3.83 -6.38 17.48
N LYS A 76 3.00 -5.46 17.98
CA LYS A 76 1.57 -5.69 18.20
C LYS A 76 0.82 -5.99 16.90
N MET A 77 1.18 -5.32 15.79
CA MET A 77 0.54 -5.55 14.50
C MET A 77 0.75 -6.99 13.99
N ARG A 78 1.91 -7.60 14.25
CA ARG A 78 2.17 -9.01 13.88
C ARG A 78 1.29 -9.99 14.63
N GLU A 79 0.79 -9.63 15.81
CA GLU A 79 -0.11 -10.48 16.60
C GLU A 79 -1.57 -10.36 16.12
N SER A 80 -1.91 -9.26 15.44
CA SER A 80 -3.25 -9.05 14.90
C SER A 80 -3.45 -9.82 13.59
N LYS A 81 -4.42 -10.74 13.60
CA LYS A 81 -4.85 -11.47 12.40
C LYS A 81 -5.49 -10.55 11.37
N LEU A 82 -6.28 -9.56 11.79
CA LEU A 82 -6.95 -8.63 10.88
C LEU A 82 -5.93 -7.76 10.14
N ILE A 83 -4.91 -7.26 10.85
CA ILE A 83 -3.85 -6.46 10.24
C ILE A 83 -2.97 -7.34 9.33
N SER A 84 -2.63 -8.56 9.75
CA SER A 84 -1.87 -9.51 8.93
C SER A 84 -2.59 -9.90 7.64
N GLU A 85 -3.91 -10.10 7.71
CA GLU A 85 -4.76 -10.36 6.55
C GLU A 85 -4.75 -9.15 5.60
N LEU A 86 -4.99 -7.94 6.12
CA LEU A 86 -4.93 -6.70 5.34
C LEU A 86 -3.59 -6.54 4.61
N MET A 87 -2.47 -6.71 5.31
CA MET A 87 -1.12 -6.63 4.72
C MET A 87 -0.90 -7.67 3.61
N THR A 88 -1.47 -8.86 3.76
CA THR A 88 -1.38 -9.92 2.75
C THR A 88 -2.15 -9.53 1.48
N LYS A 89 -3.37 -9.01 1.63
CA LYS A 89 -4.18 -8.52 0.51
C LYS A 89 -3.56 -7.29 -0.17
N GLU A 90 -2.98 -6.39 0.61
CA GLU A 90 -2.25 -5.23 0.09
C GLU A 90 -1.04 -5.64 -0.75
N LYS A 91 -0.29 -6.66 -0.34
CA LYS A 91 0.82 -7.20 -1.14
C LYS A 91 0.34 -7.77 -2.48
N ALA A 92 -0.80 -8.46 -2.51
CA ALA A 92 -1.37 -9.00 -3.74
C ALA A 92 -1.75 -7.88 -4.73
N LEU A 93 -2.43 -6.84 -4.24
CA LEU A 93 -2.75 -5.66 -5.06
C LEU A 93 -1.48 -4.94 -5.55
N SER A 94 -0.46 -4.80 -4.69
CA SER A 94 0.82 -4.20 -5.08
C SER A 94 1.53 -5.02 -6.18
N GLN A 95 1.43 -6.34 -6.15
CA GLN A 95 2.00 -7.20 -7.19
C GLN A 95 1.28 -6.99 -8.52
N LEU A 96 -0.06 -7.00 -8.52
CA LEU A 96 -0.86 -6.71 -9.71
C LEU A 96 -0.49 -5.35 -10.33
N LEU A 97 -0.38 -4.31 -9.51
CA LEU A 97 0.02 -2.97 -9.98
C LEU A 97 1.46 -2.96 -10.53
N SER A 98 2.38 -3.71 -9.94
CA SER A 98 3.74 -3.86 -10.45
C SER A 98 3.74 -4.51 -11.83
N ASP A 99 2.95 -5.57 -12.01
CA ASP A 99 2.84 -6.29 -13.28
C ASP A 99 2.21 -5.43 -14.38
N ILE A 100 1.19 -4.63 -14.04
CA ILE A 100 0.62 -3.61 -14.94
C ILE A 100 1.69 -2.60 -15.33
N ASN A 101 2.41 -2.02 -14.36
CA ASN A 101 3.45 -1.01 -14.65
C ASN A 101 4.57 -1.59 -15.53
N ASN A 102 5.04 -2.80 -15.21
CA ASN A 102 6.07 -3.49 -15.99
C ASN A 102 5.59 -3.73 -17.43
N THR A 103 4.34 -4.16 -17.61
CA THR A 103 3.75 -4.39 -18.94
C THR A 103 3.68 -3.10 -19.75
N VAL A 104 3.19 -2.01 -19.15
CA VAL A 104 3.04 -0.71 -19.82
C VAL A 104 4.39 -0.08 -20.17
N THR A 105 5.40 -0.25 -19.32
CA THR A 105 6.73 0.37 -19.48
C THR A 105 7.74 -0.50 -20.23
N LYS A 106 7.44 -1.79 -20.46
CA LYS A 106 8.31 -2.72 -21.18
C LYS A 106 8.78 -2.20 -22.55
N PRO A 107 7.93 -1.61 -23.42
CA PRO A 107 8.39 -1.10 -24.71
C PRO A 107 9.43 0.02 -24.60
N ILE A 108 9.36 0.84 -23.54
CA ILE A 108 10.36 1.88 -23.27
C ILE A 108 11.69 1.23 -22.93
N SER A 109 11.68 0.22 -22.05
CA SER A 109 12.88 -0.52 -21.68
C SER A 109 13.53 -1.24 -22.87
N GLU A 110 12.72 -1.76 -23.80
CA GLU A 110 13.19 -2.43 -25.02
C GLU A 110 13.82 -1.45 -26.01
N LEU A 111 13.29 -0.23 -26.14
CA LEU A 111 13.86 0.83 -26.99
C LEU A 111 15.31 1.19 -26.63
N TYR A 112 15.68 1.15 -25.35
CA TYR A 112 17.04 1.45 -24.88
C TYR A 112 17.97 0.21 -24.87
N ARG A 113 17.47 -0.97 -25.21
CA ARG A 113 18.25 -2.22 -25.33
C ARG A 113 18.58 -2.57 -26.78
N SER A 114 18.02 -1.85 -27.75
CA SER A 114 18.38 -1.88 -29.18
C SER A 114 19.43 -0.83 -29.50
#